data_AF-L9VEC3-F1
#
_entry.id   AF-L9VEC3-F1
#
_cell.length_a   1.000
_cell.length_b   1.000
_cell.length_c   1.000
_cell.angle_alpha   90.00
_cell.angle_beta   90.00
_cell.angle_gamma   90.00
#
_symmetry.space_group_name_H-M   'P 1'
#
loop_
_entity.id
_entity.type
_entity.pdbx_description
1 polymer ?
#
loop_
_entity_poly.entity_id
_entity_poly.type
_entity_poly.pdbx_seq_one_letter_code
_entity_poly.pdbx_strand_id
1 'polypeptide(L)'
;MVEEEEKIDLSESAVLRDRFTSEEIFERVIVDADEEISRSYRELFFSGLAAGFAITLTVLLYASMTHAAGGIPLIGALLYPIGFVYIILGNYQLYTENTLPPVALVIERMASVPAMLGMWGIVLLGNVLGGALGATALAYGGVFSPEVSETAIEIGMTGIETEWIALFFKAAFAGLIVAGIVWLDFGVRNSTARFLLVYMAFLAIPLGNLFHVVVASTEVVYLVLLGQVGLLHGAYNFALPVLLGNTFGGVLLVTLVNYFQTPSYIQEDPSRRLTPKQWLFTWNTGRDKEELEQMASD
;
A
#
# COMPACT_ATOMS: atom_id res chain seq x y z
N MET A 1 -11.22 56.29 4.95
CA MET A 1 -10.85 55.67 3.67
C MET A 1 -10.24 54.33 4.05
N VAL A 2 -11.11 53.33 4.21
CA VAL A 2 -10.75 51.98 4.65
C VAL A 2 -10.59 51.18 3.36
N GLU A 3 -9.41 50.62 3.15
CA GLU A 3 -9.16 49.67 2.06
C GLU A 3 -10.03 48.44 2.30
N GLU A 4 -10.96 48.15 1.38
CA GLU A 4 -11.64 46.87 1.31
C GLU A 4 -10.62 45.82 0.88
N GLU A 5 -10.30 44.90 1.79
CA GLU A 5 -9.65 43.63 1.43
C GLU A 5 -10.58 42.88 0.47
N GLU A 6 -10.16 42.82 -0.79
CA GLU A 6 -10.79 42.02 -1.84
C GLU A 6 -10.71 40.54 -1.43
N LYS A 7 -11.78 40.02 -0.84
CA LYS A 7 -11.98 38.59 -0.62
C LYS A 7 -12.02 37.91 -1.98
N ILE A 8 -10.89 37.32 -2.38
CA ILE A 8 -10.81 36.47 -3.55
C ILE A 8 -11.81 35.33 -3.37
N ASP A 9 -12.84 35.29 -4.23
CA ASP A 9 -13.81 34.20 -4.30
C ASP A 9 -13.08 32.94 -4.79
N LEU A 10 -12.75 32.04 -3.87
CA LEU A 10 -12.04 30.79 -4.13
C LEU A 10 -12.81 29.88 -5.11
N SER A 11 -14.12 30.10 -5.31
CA SER A 11 -14.94 29.30 -6.22
C SER A 11 -14.57 29.52 -7.69
N GLU A 12 -14.10 30.71 -8.07
CA GLU A 12 -13.76 31.04 -9.47
C GLU A 12 -12.32 30.58 -9.84
N SER A 13 -11.41 30.57 -8.86
CA SER A 13 -10.04 30.05 -8.98
C SER A 13 -10.01 28.53 -9.18
N ALA A 14 -10.95 27.80 -8.58
CA ALA A 14 -11.07 26.34 -8.70
C ALA A 14 -11.45 25.89 -10.13
N VAL A 15 -12.15 26.75 -10.90
CA VAL A 15 -12.59 26.45 -12.28
C VAL A 15 -11.43 26.53 -13.29
N LEU A 16 -10.32 27.20 -12.95
CA LEU A 16 -9.16 27.40 -13.85
C LEU A 16 -7.99 26.43 -13.62
N ARG A 17 -8.00 25.60 -12.57
CA ARG A 17 -6.89 24.69 -12.24
C ARG A 17 -7.19 23.24 -12.60
N ASP A 18 -6.39 22.70 -13.52
CA ASP A 18 -6.45 21.27 -13.91
C ASP A 18 -5.78 20.34 -12.89
N ARG A 19 -5.04 20.89 -11.91
CA ARG A 19 -4.34 20.13 -10.86
C ARG A 19 -4.84 20.53 -9.47
N PHE A 20 -5.02 19.54 -8.61
CA PHE A 20 -5.32 19.76 -7.20
C PHE A 20 -4.12 20.37 -6.47
N THR A 21 -4.38 21.24 -5.51
CA THR A 21 -3.38 21.72 -4.55
C THR A 21 -2.99 20.59 -3.60
N SER A 22 -1.86 20.74 -2.92
CA SER A 22 -1.47 19.83 -1.85
C SER A 22 -2.53 19.72 -0.74
N GLU A 23 -3.25 20.81 -0.46
CA GLU A 23 -4.30 20.87 0.55
C GLU A 23 -5.51 20.04 0.13
N GLU A 24 -5.97 20.19 -1.12
CA GLU A 24 -7.07 19.40 -1.67
C GLU A 24 -6.73 17.90 -1.74
N ILE A 25 -5.47 17.55 -2.06
CA ILE A 25 -5.00 16.16 -2.02
C ILE A 25 -5.02 15.64 -0.58
N PHE A 26 -4.54 16.43 0.38
CA PHE A 26 -4.52 16.05 1.79
C PHE A 26 -5.93 15.82 2.34
N GLU A 27 -6.90 16.69 2.04
CA GLU A 27 -8.29 16.52 2.45
C GLU A 27 -8.88 15.21 1.92
N ARG A 28 -8.62 14.87 0.66
CA ARG A 28 -9.05 13.60 0.06
C ARG A 28 -8.44 12.39 0.75
N VAL A 29 -7.14 12.47 1.07
CA VAL A 29 -6.44 11.43 1.84
C VAL A 29 -7.11 11.22 3.19
N ILE A 30 -7.45 12.29 3.91
CA ILE A 30 -8.10 12.22 5.22
C ILE A 30 -9.50 11.60 5.13
N VAL A 31 -10.30 11.99 4.14
CA VAL A 31 -11.64 11.42 3.92
C VAL A 31 -11.56 9.92 3.60
N ASP A 32 -10.69 9.53 2.67
CA ASP A 32 -10.49 8.12 2.31
C ASP A 32 -9.97 7.29 3.49
N ALA A 33 -9.01 7.83 4.24
CA ALA A 33 -8.48 7.18 5.43
C ALA A 33 -9.56 6.90 6.49
N ASP A 34 -10.47 7.87 6.69
CA ASP A 34 -11.54 7.78 7.67
C ASP A 34 -12.59 6.74 7.24
N GLU A 35 -12.95 6.73 5.95
CA GLU A 35 -13.79 5.67 5.38
C GLU A 35 -13.14 4.29 5.56
N GLU A 36 -11.86 4.14 5.22
CA GLU A 36 -11.19 2.84 5.28
C GLU A 36 -11.03 2.33 6.72
N ILE A 37 -10.60 3.17 7.66
CA ILE A 37 -10.38 2.75 9.05
C ILE A 37 -11.70 2.43 9.77
N SER A 38 -12.82 2.93 9.26
CA SER A 38 -14.17 2.64 9.75
C SER A 38 -14.78 1.35 9.16
N ARG A 39 -14.19 0.78 8.09
CA ARG A 39 -14.71 -0.45 7.47
C ARG A 39 -14.68 -1.63 8.44
N SER A 40 -15.61 -2.57 8.22
CA SER A 40 -15.63 -3.78 9.03
C SER A 40 -14.37 -4.62 8.78
N TYR A 41 -13.88 -5.27 9.84
CA TYR A 41 -12.73 -6.17 9.75
C TYR A 41 -12.93 -7.30 8.72
N ARG A 42 -14.19 -7.70 8.49
CA ARG A 42 -14.52 -8.69 7.46
C ARG A 42 -14.28 -8.15 6.05
N GLU A 43 -14.73 -6.94 5.76
CA GLU A 43 -14.52 -6.30 4.45
C GLU A 43 -13.03 -6.08 4.18
N LEU A 44 -12.31 -5.52 5.16
CA LEU A 44 -10.86 -5.33 5.07
C LEU A 44 -10.12 -6.64 4.82
N PHE A 45 -10.49 -7.71 5.54
CA PHE A 45 -9.88 -9.02 5.38
C PHE A 45 -10.10 -9.61 3.97
N PHE A 46 -11.33 -9.64 3.47
CA PHE A 46 -11.62 -10.26 2.17
C PHE A 46 -11.13 -9.40 1.00
N SER A 47 -11.14 -8.08 1.13
CA SER A 47 -10.49 -7.18 0.16
C SER A 47 -8.97 -7.40 0.17
N GLY A 48 -8.37 -7.55 1.35
CA GLY A 48 -6.96 -7.89 1.49
C GLY A 48 -6.61 -9.27 0.93
N LEU A 49 -7.49 -10.26 1.12
CA LEU A 49 -7.35 -11.58 0.53
C LEU A 49 -7.34 -11.52 -1.00
N ALA A 50 -8.26 -10.74 -1.59
CA ALA A 50 -8.30 -10.53 -3.03
C ALA A 50 -7.04 -9.81 -3.54
N ALA A 51 -6.56 -8.79 -2.84
CA ALA A 51 -5.30 -8.11 -3.18
C ALA A 51 -4.10 -9.06 -3.14
N GLY A 52 -3.98 -9.86 -2.08
CA GLY A 52 -2.93 -10.87 -1.95
C GLY A 52 -2.96 -11.89 -3.07
N PHE A 53 -4.15 -12.36 -3.44
CA PHE A 53 -4.30 -13.28 -4.56
C PHE A 53 -3.94 -12.60 -5.90
N ALA A 54 -4.33 -11.35 -6.11
CA ALA A 54 -3.98 -10.59 -7.32
C ALA A 54 -2.47 -10.36 -7.47
N ILE A 55 -1.71 -10.23 -6.37
CA ILE A 55 -0.23 -10.17 -6.40
C ILE A 55 0.38 -11.41 -7.08
N THR A 56 -0.32 -12.55 -7.09
CA THR A 56 0.22 -13.75 -7.74
C THR A 56 0.32 -13.60 -9.26
N LEU A 57 -0.43 -12.67 -9.87
CA LEU A 57 -0.23 -12.27 -11.27
C LEU A 57 1.13 -11.61 -11.49
N THR A 58 1.60 -10.79 -10.54
CA THR A 58 2.93 -10.19 -10.59
C THR A 58 4.01 -11.28 -10.58
N VAL A 59 3.92 -12.24 -9.66
CA VAL A 59 4.89 -13.36 -9.56
C VAL A 59 4.84 -14.24 -10.82
N LEU A 60 3.62 -14.61 -11.26
CA LEU A 60 3.38 -15.41 -12.45
C LEU A 60 4.02 -14.79 -13.70
N LEU A 61 3.64 -13.54 -13.99
CA LEU A 61 4.05 -12.87 -15.21
C LEU A 61 5.54 -12.51 -15.18
N TYR A 62 6.07 -12.13 -14.02
CA TYR A 62 7.48 -11.80 -13.90
C TYR A 62 8.36 -13.02 -14.17
N ALA A 63 8.08 -14.17 -13.55
CA ALA A 63 8.82 -15.40 -13.77
C ALA A 63 8.66 -15.93 -15.21
N SER A 64 7.42 -15.97 -15.71
CA SER A 64 7.13 -16.50 -17.05
C SER A 64 7.79 -15.68 -18.15
N MET A 65 7.74 -14.35 -18.05
CA MET A 65 8.32 -13.47 -19.06
C MET A 65 9.85 -13.43 -18.95
N THR A 66 10.41 -13.50 -17.74
CA THR A 66 11.86 -13.64 -17.55
C THR A 66 12.37 -14.92 -18.21
N HIS A 67 11.69 -16.05 -17.97
CA HIS A 67 12.04 -17.32 -18.60
C HIS A 67 11.93 -17.26 -20.13
N ALA A 68 10.79 -16.80 -20.66
CA ALA A 68 10.55 -16.69 -22.11
C ALA A 68 11.56 -15.76 -22.80
N ALA A 69 12.09 -14.77 -22.07
CA ALA A 69 13.14 -13.86 -22.53
C ALA A 69 14.56 -14.42 -22.41
N GLY A 70 14.73 -15.72 -22.14
CA GLY A 70 16.04 -16.35 -21.97
C GLY A 70 16.73 -15.99 -20.65
N GLY A 71 15.96 -15.74 -19.60
CA GLY A 71 16.46 -15.39 -18.28
C GLY A 71 16.81 -13.91 -18.09
N ILE A 72 16.40 -13.02 -19.01
CA ILE A 72 16.68 -11.58 -18.94
C ILE A 72 15.68 -10.89 -18.00
N PRO A 73 16.06 -10.50 -16.76
CA PRO A 73 15.11 -10.00 -15.77
C PRO A 73 14.49 -8.66 -16.16
N LEU A 74 15.21 -7.84 -16.94
CA LEU A 74 14.74 -6.55 -17.44
C LEU A 74 13.47 -6.67 -18.30
N ILE A 75 13.37 -7.74 -19.10
CA ILE A 75 12.20 -7.96 -19.96
C ILE A 75 11.03 -8.48 -19.12
N GLY A 76 11.30 -9.35 -18.15
CA GLY A 76 10.28 -9.79 -17.20
C GLY A 76 9.70 -8.64 -16.38
N ALA A 77 10.54 -7.69 -15.97
CA ALA A 77 10.15 -6.54 -15.15
C ALA A 77 9.00 -5.74 -15.78
N LEU A 78 8.86 -5.74 -17.11
CA LEU A 78 7.77 -5.04 -17.81
C LEU A 78 6.37 -5.54 -17.46
N LEU A 79 6.23 -6.80 -17.01
CA LEU A 79 4.95 -7.37 -16.60
C LEU A 79 4.76 -7.46 -15.08
N TYR A 80 5.80 -7.14 -14.31
CA TYR A 80 5.72 -7.08 -12.85
C TYR A 80 4.59 -6.17 -12.33
N PRO A 81 4.30 -4.98 -12.92
CA PRO A 81 3.27 -4.08 -12.39
C PRO A 81 1.83 -4.61 -12.48
N ILE A 82 1.57 -5.65 -13.28
CA ILE A 82 0.20 -6.04 -13.64
C ILE A 82 -0.64 -6.46 -12.43
N GLY A 83 -0.08 -7.20 -11.46
CA GLY A 83 -0.81 -7.54 -10.23
C GLY A 83 -1.20 -6.29 -9.43
N PHE A 84 -0.30 -5.31 -9.33
CA PHE A 84 -0.58 -4.04 -8.67
C PHE A 84 -1.62 -3.19 -9.40
N VAL A 85 -1.64 -3.21 -10.74
CA VAL A 85 -2.70 -2.57 -11.53
C VAL A 85 -4.07 -3.14 -11.17
N TYR A 86 -4.20 -4.47 -11.05
CA TYR A 86 -5.45 -5.10 -10.62
C TYR A 86 -5.88 -4.64 -9.23
N ILE A 87 -4.94 -4.48 -8.32
CA ILE A 87 -5.19 -4.10 -6.93
C ILE A 87 -5.66 -2.65 -6.84
N ILE A 88 -4.89 -1.72 -7.39
CA ILE A 88 -5.18 -0.28 -7.32
C ILE A 88 -6.46 0.05 -8.09
N LEU A 89 -6.59 -0.42 -9.34
CA LEU A 89 -7.78 -0.13 -10.15
C LEU A 89 -9.00 -0.91 -9.68
N GLY A 90 -8.81 -2.08 -9.06
CA GLY A 90 -9.86 -2.90 -8.46
C GLY A 90 -10.27 -2.43 -7.06
N ASN A 91 -9.60 -1.43 -6.49
CA ASN A 91 -9.81 -0.93 -5.13
C ASN A 91 -9.71 -2.03 -4.06
N TYR A 92 -8.72 -2.92 -4.20
CA TYR A 92 -8.45 -3.96 -3.22
C TYR A 92 -7.51 -3.46 -2.13
N GLN A 93 -7.69 -3.93 -0.90
CA GLN A 93 -6.91 -3.47 0.24
C GLN A 93 -5.49 -4.03 0.23
N LEU A 94 -4.50 -3.19 -0.06
CA LEU A 94 -3.09 -3.55 0.07
C LEU A 94 -2.50 -2.94 1.34
N TYR A 95 -1.75 -3.74 2.11
CA TYR A 95 -1.12 -3.29 3.35
C TYR A 95 -0.23 -2.06 3.15
N THR A 96 0.57 -2.07 2.09
CA THR A 96 1.56 -1.00 1.82
C THR A 96 0.91 0.31 1.41
N GLU A 97 -0.26 0.29 0.78
CA GLU A 97 -1.03 1.50 0.45
C GLU A 97 -1.59 2.15 1.73
N ASN A 98 -1.97 1.33 2.70
CA ASN A 98 -2.44 1.75 4.03
C ASN A 98 -1.31 2.33 4.91
N THR A 99 -0.08 2.46 4.42
CA THR A 99 1.01 3.15 5.13
C THR A 99 0.97 4.66 4.96
N LEU A 100 0.05 5.19 4.14
CA LEU A 100 -0.17 6.63 4.01
C LEU A 100 -1.46 7.15 4.68
N PRO A 101 -2.67 6.78 4.23
CA PRO A 101 -3.88 7.47 4.69
C PRO A 101 -4.15 7.27 6.19
N PRO A 102 -4.15 6.05 6.75
CA PRO A 102 -4.30 5.83 8.19
C PRO A 102 -3.22 6.50 9.05
N VAL A 103 -1.98 6.59 8.54
CA VAL A 103 -0.87 7.24 9.25
C VAL A 103 -1.10 8.74 9.35
N ALA A 104 -1.63 9.37 8.30
CA ALA A 104 -2.01 10.78 8.34
C ALA A 104 -3.04 11.05 9.45
N LEU A 105 -4.10 10.23 9.54
CA LEU A 105 -5.09 10.36 10.62
C LEU A 105 -4.50 10.18 12.02
N VAL A 106 -3.58 9.24 12.18
CA VAL A 106 -2.92 8.98 13.47
C VAL A 106 -1.99 10.12 13.86
N ILE A 107 -1.21 10.67 12.93
CA ILE A 107 -0.35 11.85 13.19
C ILE A 107 -1.21 13.04 13.63
N GLU A 108 -2.37 13.22 12.99
CA GLU A 108 -3.33 14.29 13.34
C GLU A 108 -4.20 13.97 14.56
N ARG A 109 -4.03 12.79 15.15
CA ARG A 109 -4.77 12.29 16.32
C ARG A 109 -6.28 12.26 16.10
N MET A 110 -6.70 12.04 14.87
CA MET A 110 -8.08 11.76 14.48
C MET A 110 -8.40 10.27 14.60
N ALA A 111 -7.39 9.41 14.41
CA ALA A 111 -7.48 7.98 14.70
C ALA A 111 -6.47 7.57 15.78
N SER A 112 -6.78 6.47 16.48
CA SER A 112 -5.90 5.90 17.49
C SER A 112 -4.86 4.95 16.89
N VAL A 113 -3.67 4.89 17.47
CA VAL A 113 -2.59 3.98 17.05
C VAL A 113 -3.05 2.52 17.06
N PRO A 114 -3.74 2.00 18.11
CA PRO A 114 -4.21 0.62 18.09
C PRO A 114 -5.21 0.33 16.97
N ALA A 115 -6.12 1.26 16.65
CA ALA A 115 -7.06 1.07 15.53
C ALA A 115 -6.34 0.89 14.20
N MET A 116 -5.36 1.76 13.90
CA MET A 116 -4.52 1.65 12.71
C MET A 116 -3.74 0.32 12.69
N LEU A 117 -3.11 -0.07 13.80
CA LEU A 117 -2.37 -1.33 13.89
C LEU A 117 -3.28 -2.55 13.70
N GLY A 118 -4.52 -2.51 14.19
CA GLY A 118 -5.52 -3.57 13.97
C GLY A 118 -5.90 -3.71 12.51
N MET A 119 -6.22 -2.60 11.86
CA MET A 119 -6.48 -2.54 10.42
C MET A 119 -5.30 -3.10 9.62
N TRP A 120 -4.08 -2.61 9.88
CA TRP A 120 -2.86 -3.09 9.26
C TRP A 120 -2.68 -4.60 9.41
N GLY A 121 -2.89 -5.12 10.62
CA GLY A 121 -2.78 -6.54 10.90
C GLY A 121 -3.78 -7.37 10.10
N ILE A 122 -5.02 -6.92 9.99
CA ILE A 122 -6.09 -7.61 9.24
C ILE A 122 -5.82 -7.61 7.74
N VAL A 123 -5.45 -6.46 7.17
CA VAL A 123 -5.15 -6.32 5.74
C VAL A 123 -3.90 -7.13 5.38
N LEU A 124 -2.83 -7.03 6.17
CA LEU A 124 -1.60 -7.79 5.96
C LEU A 124 -1.87 -9.30 6.04
N LEU A 125 -2.67 -9.75 7.02
CA LEU A 125 -3.07 -11.16 7.12
C LEU A 125 -3.84 -11.61 5.87
N GLY A 126 -4.81 -10.82 5.41
CA GLY A 126 -5.53 -11.07 4.16
C GLY A 126 -4.57 -11.17 2.98
N ASN A 127 -3.66 -10.20 2.82
CA ASN A 127 -2.68 -10.18 1.74
C ASN A 127 -1.77 -11.43 1.75
N VAL A 128 -1.25 -11.82 2.91
CA VAL A 128 -0.38 -13.01 3.03
C VAL A 128 -1.16 -14.29 2.71
N LEU A 129 -2.39 -14.44 3.21
CA LEU A 129 -3.21 -15.62 2.92
C LEU A 129 -3.65 -15.69 1.45
N GLY A 130 -4.00 -14.55 0.84
CA GLY A 130 -4.34 -14.48 -0.58
C GLY A 130 -3.15 -14.85 -1.46
N GLY A 131 -1.97 -14.31 -1.13
CA GLY A 131 -0.70 -14.66 -1.77
C GLY A 131 -0.37 -16.14 -1.61
N ALA A 132 -0.58 -16.71 -0.41
CA ALA A 132 -0.37 -18.13 -0.15
C ALA A 132 -1.28 -19.04 -0.99
N LEU A 133 -2.55 -18.66 -1.18
CA LEU A 133 -3.48 -19.39 -2.06
C LEU A 133 -3.00 -19.39 -3.51
N GLY A 134 -2.59 -18.23 -4.04
CA GLY A 134 -2.07 -18.18 -5.40
C GLY A 134 -0.70 -18.84 -5.54
N ALA A 135 0.20 -18.73 -4.55
CA ALA A 135 1.47 -19.47 -4.52
C ALA A 135 1.25 -20.98 -4.55
N THR A 136 0.20 -21.48 -3.86
CA THR A 136 -0.20 -22.89 -3.92
C THR A 136 -0.65 -23.29 -5.34
N ALA A 137 -1.44 -22.43 -5.99
CA ALA A 137 -1.85 -22.65 -7.38
C ALA A 137 -0.65 -22.63 -8.35
N LEU A 138 0.32 -21.73 -8.14
CA LEU A 138 1.55 -21.69 -8.93
C LEU A 138 2.43 -22.92 -8.72
N ALA A 139 2.57 -23.40 -7.48
CA ALA A 139 3.44 -24.53 -7.12
C ALA A 139 2.87 -25.88 -7.57
N TYR A 140 1.56 -26.10 -7.42
CA TYR A 140 0.95 -27.42 -7.61
C TYR A 140 -0.20 -27.47 -8.61
N GLY A 141 -0.70 -26.31 -9.05
CA GLY A 141 -1.84 -26.23 -9.97
C GLY A 141 -1.47 -26.46 -11.44
N GLY A 142 -0.19 -26.70 -11.76
CA GLY A 142 0.28 -26.83 -13.14
C GLY A 142 0.28 -25.52 -13.93
N VAL A 143 0.24 -24.38 -13.24
CA VAL A 143 0.27 -23.05 -13.86
C VAL A 143 1.66 -22.74 -14.41
N PHE A 144 2.71 -23.05 -13.64
CA PHE A 144 4.08 -23.01 -14.13
C PHE A 144 4.48 -24.33 -14.78
N SER A 145 5.22 -24.24 -15.89
CA SER A 145 6.04 -25.36 -16.35
C SER A 145 7.21 -25.58 -15.39
N PRO A 146 7.86 -26.75 -15.39
CA PRO A 146 9.04 -26.99 -14.56
C PRO A 146 10.13 -25.91 -14.73
N GLU A 147 10.37 -25.45 -15.96
CA GLU A 147 11.42 -24.47 -16.27
C GLU A 147 11.06 -23.06 -15.77
N VAL A 148 9.78 -22.66 -15.87
CA VAL A 148 9.31 -21.40 -15.28
C VAL A 148 9.32 -21.49 -13.75
N SER A 149 9.03 -22.65 -13.19
CA SER A 149 9.12 -22.90 -11.74
C SER A 149 10.54 -22.72 -11.22
N GLU A 150 11.55 -23.21 -11.94
CA GLU A 150 12.97 -22.98 -11.61
C GLU A 150 13.30 -21.48 -11.65
N THR A 151 12.84 -20.76 -12.68
CA THR A 151 13.04 -19.30 -12.77
C THR A 151 12.38 -18.56 -11.60
N ALA A 152 11.18 -18.98 -11.18
CA ALA A 152 10.50 -18.40 -10.01
C ALA A 152 11.23 -18.70 -8.69
N ILE A 153 11.82 -19.91 -8.56
CA ILE A 153 12.68 -20.25 -7.42
C ILE A 153 13.91 -19.35 -7.39
N GLU A 154 14.61 -19.20 -8.51
CA GLU A 154 15.80 -18.33 -8.61
C GLU A 154 15.48 -16.90 -8.20
N ILE A 155 14.37 -16.33 -8.72
CA ILE A 155 13.91 -14.99 -8.33
C ILE A 155 13.69 -14.90 -6.82
N GLY A 156 12.93 -15.81 -6.23
CA GLY A 156 12.66 -15.80 -4.78
C GLY A 156 13.92 -15.99 -3.93
N MET A 157 14.87 -16.79 -4.40
CA MET A 157 16.15 -17.03 -3.71
C MET A 157 17.01 -15.75 -3.68
N THR A 158 16.92 -14.85 -4.66
CA THR A 158 17.63 -13.56 -4.58
C THR A 158 17.23 -12.73 -3.35
N GLY A 159 15.97 -12.83 -2.93
CA GLY A 159 15.48 -12.20 -1.71
C GLY A 159 16.09 -12.83 -0.45
N ILE A 160 16.14 -14.15 -0.40
CA ILE A 160 16.73 -14.93 0.72
C ILE A 160 18.24 -14.68 0.85
N GLU A 161 18.93 -14.54 -0.27
CA GLU A 161 20.39 -14.32 -0.34
C GLU A 161 20.80 -12.87 -0.08
N THR A 162 19.86 -11.91 -0.20
CA THR A 162 20.14 -10.51 0.08
C THR A 162 20.29 -10.31 1.60
N GLU A 163 21.34 -9.58 2.00
CA GLU A 163 21.60 -9.29 3.41
C GLU A 163 20.43 -8.52 4.06
N TRP A 164 20.15 -8.82 5.33
CA TRP A 164 18.97 -8.36 6.06
C TRP A 164 18.81 -6.84 6.12
N ILE A 165 19.90 -6.10 6.39
CA ILE A 165 19.89 -4.62 6.42
C ILE A 165 19.73 -4.05 5.00
N ALA A 166 20.37 -4.67 4.00
CA ALA A 166 20.17 -4.29 2.61
C ALA A 166 18.72 -4.50 2.15
N LEU A 167 18.08 -5.61 2.52
CA LEU A 167 16.65 -5.86 2.30
C LEU A 167 15.80 -4.76 2.93
N PHE A 168 16.07 -4.41 4.19
CA PHE A 168 15.34 -3.34 4.89
C PHE A 168 15.40 -2.02 4.11
N PHE A 169 16.58 -1.56 3.70
CA PHE A 169 16.69 -0.28 2.98
C PHE A 169 16.10 -0.34 1.56
N LYS A 170 16.31 -1.44 0.82
CA LYS A 170 15.65 -1.65 -0.49
C LYS A 170 14.13 -1.60 -0.36
N ALA A 171 13.59 -2.25 0.67
CA ALA A 171 12.18 -2.21 0.98
C ALA A 171 11.72 -0.83 1.48
N ALA A 172 12.54 -0.07 2.19
CA ALA A 172 12.23 1.31 2.55
C ALA A 172 12.03 2.21 1.33
N PHE A 173 12.88 2.08 0.31
CA PHE A 173 12.66 2.81 -0.94
C PHE A 173 11.40 2.34 -1.68
N ALA A 174 11.10 1.04 -1.69
CA ALA A 174 9.82 0.55 -2.24
C ALA A 174 8.62 1.12 -1.45
N GLY A 175 8.67 1.16 -0.13
CA GLY A 175 7.63 1.74 0.71
C GLY A 175 7.40 3.23 0.44
N LEU A 176 8.49 3.98 0.23
CA LEU A 176 8.43 5.38 -0.17
C LEU A 176 7.75 5.53 -1.54
N ILE A 177 8.09 4.69 -2.52
CA ILE A 177 7.44 4.71 -3.84
C ILE A 177 5.95 4.42 -3.70
N VAL A 178 5.57 3.38 -2.95
CA VAL A 178 4.15 3.00 -2.77
C VAL A 178 3.37 4.11 -2.06
N ALA A 179 3.86 4.66 -0.96
CA ALA A 179 3.19 5.81 -0.34
C ALA A 179 3.10 7.01 -1.30
N GLY A 180 4.15 7.24 -2.11
CA GLY A 180 4.17 8.30 -3.11
C GLY A 180 3.10 8.13 -4.19
N ILE A 181 2.84 6.91 -4.65
CA ILE A 181 1.76 6.69 -5.61
C ILE A 181 0.39 6.90 -5.01
N VAL A 182 0.18 6.51 -3.75
CA VAL A 182 -1.10 6.70 -3.08
C VAL A 182 -1.40 8.19 -3.01
N TRP A 183 -0.42 8.99 -2.60
CA TRP A 183 -0.52 10.45 -2.60
C TRP A 183 -0.86 11.00 -4.00
N LEU A 184 -0.10 10.58 -5.01
CA LEU A 184 -0.30 11.06 -6.38
C LEU A 184 -1.65 10.61 -6.95
N ASP A 185 -2.16 9.44 -6.57
CA ASP A 185 -3.40 8.90 -7.09
C ASP A 185 -4.63 9.72 -6.68
N PHE A 186 -4.63 10.30 -5.48
CA PHE A 186 -5.64 11.29 -5.05
C PHE A 186 -5.65 12.56 -5.90
N GLY A 187 -4.53 12.85 -6.57
CA GLY A 187 -4.37 13.95 -7.52
C GLY A 187 -4.83 13.63 -8.94
N VAL A 188 -5.06 12.35 -9.29
CA VAL A 188 -5.38 11.91 -10.64
C VAL A 188 -6.89 11.82 -10.85
N ARG A 189 -7.37 12.35 -12.00
CA ARG A 189 -8.81 12.41 -12.34
C ARG A 189 -9.28 11.38 -13.36
N ASN A 190 -8.39 10.76 -14.14
CA ASN A 190 -8.77 9.83 -15.20
C ASN A 190 -8.07 8.48 -15.08
N SER A 191 -8.76 7.41 -15.51
CA SER A 191 -8.30 6.03 -15.35
C SER A 191 -7.03 5.73 -16.13
N THR A 192 -6.79 6.36 -17.29
CA THR A 192 -5.59 6.15 -18.09
C THR A 192 -4.34 6.69 -17.38
N ALA A 193 -4.40 7.89 -16.82
CA ALA A 193 -3.32 8.49 -16.04
C ALA A 193 -3.07 7.67 -14.77
N ARG A 194 -4.13 7.17 -14.12
CA ARG A 194 -4.01 6.29 -12.95
C ARG A 194 -3.31 4.99 -13.32
N PHE A 195 -3.72 4.33 -14.41
CA PHE A 195 -3.04 3.15 -14.92
C PHE A 195 -1.56 3.42 -15.18
N LEU A 196 -1.21 4.50 -15.89
CA LEU A 196 0.17 4.86 -16.20
C LEU A 196 1.00 5.14 -14.95
N LEU A 197 0.44 5.87 -13.98
CA LEU A 197 1.07 6.16 -12.69
C LEU A 197 1.41 4.88 -11.94
N VAL A 198 0.41 4.01 -11.77
CA VAL A 198 0.55 2.71 -11.08
C VAL A 198 1.56 1.84 -11.82
N TYR A 199 1.41 1.71 -13.14
CA TYR A 199 2.32 0.89 -13.96
C TYR A 199 3.77 1.36 -13.83
N MET A 200 4.04 2.65 -14.03
CA MET A 200 5.40 3.20 -13.99
C MET A 200 6.03 3.10 -12.60
N ALA A 201 5.25 3.32 -11.54
CA ALA A 201 5.77 3.26 -10.19
C ALA A 201 6.09 1.83 -9.74
N PHE A 202 5.22 0.87 -10.01
CA PHE A 202 5.49 -0.53 -9.69
C PHE A 202 6.53 -1.15 -10.63
N LEU A 203 6.76 -0.59 -11.83
CA LEU A 203 7.88 -0.95 -12.68
C LEU A 203 9.23 -0.56 -12.06
N ALA A 204 9.27 0.51 -11.27
CA ALA A 204 10.48 0.93 -10.58
C ALA A 204 10.96 -0.08 -9.52
N ILE A 205 10.07 -0.93 -8.99
CA ILE A 205 10.43 -1.93 -7.97
C ILE A 205 11.42 -2.98 -8.51
N PRO A 206 11.10 -3.78 -9.55
CA PRO A 206 12.05 -4.74 -10.10
C PRO A 206 13.25 -4.06 -10.76
N LEU A 207 13.07 -2.89 -11.40
CA LEU A 207 14.19 -2.16 -12.02
C LEU A 207 15.20 -1.62 -10.99
N GLY A 208 14.72 -1.20 -9.83
CA GLY A 208 15.57 -0.77 -8.71
C GLY A 208 16.07 -1.92 -7.84
N ASN A 209 15.72 -3.18 -8.16
CA ASN A 209 15.97 -4.34 -7.31
C ASN A 209 15.49 -4.08 -5.87
N LEU A 210 14.26 -3.60 -5.75
CA LEU A 210 13.57 -3.29 -4.50
C LEU A 210 12.58 -4.40 -4.16
N PHE A 211 12.16 -4.45 -2.89
CA PHE A 211 11.32 -5.54 -2.39
C PHE A 211 10.00 -5.02 -1.81
N HIS A 212 8.93 -5.75 -2.10
CA HIS A 212 7.57 -5.45 -1.65
C HIS A 212 7.05 -6.60 -0.78
N VAL A 213 6.55 -6.31 0.42
CA VAL A 213 6.27 -7.32 1.45
C VAL A 213 5.26 -8.37 1.02
N VAL A 214 4.23 -8.00 0.26
CA VAL A 214 3.21 -8.96 -0.21
C VAL A 214 3.78 -9.87 -1.31
N VAL A 215 4.69 -9.36 -2.15
CA VAL A 215 5.38 -10.15 -3.17
C VAL A 215 6.37 -11.10 -2.49
N ALA A 216 7.21 -10.56 -1.60
CA ALA A 216 8.17 -11.33 -0.82
C ALA A 216 7.49 -12.43 0.02
N SER A 217 6.34 -12.15 0.63
CA SER A 217 5.57 -13.15 1.38
C SER A 217 5.03 -14.26 0.47
N THR A 218 4.56 -13.90 -0.73
CA THR A 218 4.10 -14.86 -1.75
C THR A 218 5.25 -15.75 -2.23
N GLU A 219 6.41 -15.16 -2.49
CA GLU A 219 7.64 -15.88 -2.88
C GLU A 219 8.14 -16.80 -1.75
N VAL A 220 8.16 -16.33 -0.49
CA VAL A 220 8.50 -17.18 0.66
C VAL A 220 7.56 -18.39 0.74
N VAL A 221 6.24 -18.20 0.63
CA VAL A 221 5.31 -19.33 0.65
C VAL A 221 5.58 -20.28 -0.52
N TYR A 222 5.78 -19.76 -1.72
CA TYR A 222 6.11 -20.56 -2.89
C TYR A 222 7.38 -21.42 -2.69
N LEU A 223 8.47 -20.82 -2.21
CA LEU A 223 9.72 -21.52 -1.90
C LEU A 223 9.53 -22.57 -0.80
N VAL A 224 8.72 -22.29 0.23
CA VAL A 224 8.41 -23.24 1.31
C VAL A 224 7.64 -24.44 0.78
N LEU A 225 6.64 -24.22 -0.07
CA LEU A 225 5.86 -25.30 -0.68
C LEU A 225 6.73 -26.22 -1.54
N LEU A 226 7.75 -25.67 -2.20
CA LEU A 226 8.69 -26.45 -3.01
C LEU A 226 9.90 -26.98 -2.22
N GLY A 227 9.91 -26.84 -0.90
CA GLY A 227 10.96 -27.36 -0.02
C GLY A 227 12.32 -26.66 -0.15
N GLN A 228 12.36 -25.48 -0.78
CA GLN A 228 13.59 -24.72 -1.00
C GLN A 228 14.06 -23.99 0.26
N VAL A 229 13.12 -23.48 1.07
CA VAL A 229 13.41 -22.78 2.32
C VAL A 229 12.44 -23.19 3.43
N GLY A 230 12.88 -23.12 4.69
CA GLY A 230 11.97 -23.30 5.83
C GLY A 230 11.12 -22.05 6.07
N LEU A 231 9.86 -22.22 6.50
CA LEU A 231 8.92 -21.10 6.70
C LEU A 231 9.46 -20.02 7.64
N LEU A 232 9.96 -20.41 8.81
CA LEU A 232 10.53 -19.45 9.76
C LEU A 232 11.77 -18.75 9.22
N HIS A 233 12.58 -19.46 8.43
CA HIS A 233 13.78 -18.90 7.83
C HIS A 233 13.41 -17.85 6.77
N GLY A 234 12.49 -18.14 5.86
CA GLY A 234 12.02 -17.19 4.85
C GLY A 234 11.25 -16.01 5.47
N ALA A 235 10.42 -16.27 6.49
CA ALA A 235 9.71 -15.23 7.20
C ALA A 235 10.67 -14.24 7.89
N TYR A 236 11.72 -14.73 8.57
CA TYR A 236 12.66 -13.89 9.30
C TYR A 236 13.71 -13.22 8.39
N ASN A 237 14.29 -13.95 7.45
CA ASN A 237 15.40 -13.45 6.64
C ASN A 237 14.95 -12.70 5.39
N PHE A 238 13.70 -12.87 4.95
CA PHE A 238 13.20 -12.20 3.74
C PHE A 238 11.94 -11.36 4.01
N ALA A 239 10.82 -11.95 4.44
CA ALA A 239 9.56 -11.20 4.55
C ALA A 239 9.59 -10.11 5.64
N LEU A 240 10.18 -10.38 6.81
CA LEU A 240 10.24 -9.45 7.94
C LEU A 240 11.05 -8.17 7.68
N PRO A 241 12.32 -8.21 7.19
CA PRO A 241 13.03 -6.97 6.88
C PRO A 241 12.32 -6.17 5.80
N VAL A 242 11.68 -6.85 4.84
CA VAL A 242 10.90 -6.18 3.78
C VAL A 242 9.65 -5.51 4.35
N LEU A 243 8.92 -6.17 5.25
CA LEU A 243 7.79 -5.57 5.98
C LEU A 243 8.23 -4.29 6.69
N LEU A 244 9.26 -4.40 7.54
CA LEU A 244 9.77 -3.28 8.34
C LEU A 244 10.24 -2.12 7.45
N GLY A 245 10.95 -2.44 6.36
CA GLY A 245 11.40 -1.46 5.38
C GLY A 245 10.23 -0.76 4.71
N ASN A 246 9.28 -1.50 4.12
CA ASN A 246 8.11 -0.90 3.48
C ASN A 246 7.31 0.00 4.44
N THR A 247 7.07 -0.44 5.68
CA THR A 247 6.40 0.37 6.71
C THR A 247 7.17 1.67 6.99
N PHE A 248 8.48 1.55 7.22
CA PHE A 248 9.34 2.70 7.52
C PHE A 248 9.33 3.71 6.38
N GLY A 249 9.52 3.24 5.13
CA GLY A 249 9.53 4.08 3.95
C GLY A 249 8.21 4.82 3.71
N GLY A 250 7.09 4.13 3.89
CA GLY A 250 5.76 4.73 3.72
C GLY A 250 5.45 5.79 4.77
N VAL A 251 5.66 5.47 6.05
CA VAL A 251 5.46 6.40 7.18
C VAL A 251 6.39 7.60 7.08
N LEU A 252 7.64 7.41 6.65
CA LEU A 252 8.60 8.50 6.46
C LEU A 252 8.10 9.51 5.44
N LEU A 253 7.60 9.05 4.28
CA LEU A 253 7.08 9.96 3.26
C LEU A 253 5.90 10.76 3.79
N VAL A 254 4.93 10.10 4.44
CA VAL A 254 3.78 10.79 5.05
C VAL A 254 4.23 11.84 6.03
N THR A 255 5.18 11.49 6.90
CA THR A 255 5.68 12.42 7.92
C THR A 255 6.30 13.65 7.25
N LEU A 256 7.08 13.47 6.18
CA LEU A 256 7.67 14.58 5.44
C LEU A 256 6.61 15.43 4.72
N VAL A 257 5.70 14.79 3.99
CA VAL A 257 4.62 15.47 3.27
C VAL A 257 3.74 16.24 4.26
N ASN A 258 3.29 15.58 5.34
CA ASN A 258 2.44 16.21 6.35
C ASN A 258 3.16 17.36 7.07
N TYR A 259 4.44 17.20 7.44
CA TYR A 259 5.21 18.26 8.12
C TYR A 259 5.41 19.52 7.26
N PHE A 260 5.59 19.36 5.94
CA PHE A 260 5.84 20.49 5.04
C PHE A 260 4.59 21.06 4.36
N GLN A 261 3.50 20.29 4.30
CA GLN A 261 2.28 20.67 3.58
C GLN A 261 1.08 20.89 4.49
N THR A 262 1.24 20.92 5.83
CA THR A 262 0.13 21.03 6.79
C THR A 262 -0.78 22.23 6.44
N PRO A 263 -2.01 21.98 5.93
CA PRO A 263 -2.98 23.04 5.66
C PRO A 263 -3.73 23.42 6.93
N SER A 264 -4.34 24.59 6.91
CA SER A 264 -5.22 25.15 7.95
C SER A 264 -6.46 24.31 8.30
N TYR A 265 -6.74 23.21 7.59
CA TYR A 265 -7.91 22.32 7.77
C TYR A 265 -8.14 21.91 9.24
N ILE A 266 -7.08 21.68 10.01
CA ILE A 266 -7.17 21.19 11.40
C ILE A 266 -7.23 22.33 12.42
N GLN A 267 -6.94 23.56 12.01
CA GLN A 267 -7.19 24.73 12.87
C GLN A 267 -8.69 25.01 13.02
N GLU A 268 -9.53 24.54 12.09
CA GLU A 268 -10.96 24.86 12.07
C GLU A 268 -11.81 24.03 13.05
N ASP A 269 -11.42 22.80 13.42
CA ASP A 269 -12.14 22.00 14.43
C ASP A 269 -11.22 21.20 15.39
N PRO A 270 -10.71 21.84 16.46
CA PRO A 270 -9.90 21.20 17.49
C PRO A 270 -10.62 20.11 18.28
N SER A 271 -11.95 20.03 18.23
CA SER A 271 -12.75 19.10 19.04
C SER A 271 -12.61 17.64 18.58
N ARG A 272 -12.18 17.43 17.33
CA ARG A 272 -11.96 16.10 16.72
C ARG A 272 -10.65 15.42 17.14
N ARG A 273 -9.78 16.10 17.92
CA ARG A 273 -8.48 15.53 18.34
C ARG A 273 -8.62 14.64 19.59
N LEU A 274 -8.21 13.38 19.45
CA LEU A 274 -8.14 12.44 20.57
C LEU A 274 -7.13 12.92 21.62
N THR A 275 -7.44 12.77 22.91
CA THR A 275 -6.47 12.98 24.02
C THR A 275 -5.30 11.99 23.92
N PRO A 276 -4.13 12.23 24.56
CA PRO A 276 -2.97 11.34 24.36
C PRO A 276 -3.26 9.91 24.82
N LYS A 277 -4.11 9.77 25.84
CA LYS A 277 -4.58 8.48 26.33
C LYS A 277 -5.50 7.77 25.33
N GLN A 278 -6.44 8.49 24.71
CA GLN A 278 -7.29 7.91 23.67
C GLN A 278 -6.46 7.52 22.45
N TRP A 279 -5.59 8.42 21.99
CA TRP A 279 -4.72 8.22 20.86
C TRP A 279 -3.85 6.95 20.97
N LEU A 280 -3.28 6.67 22.15
CA LEU A 280 -2.36 5.55 22.35
C LEU A 280 -3.02 4.24 22.80
N PHE A 281 -4.18 4.30 23.46
CA PHE A 281 -4.71 3.14 24.20
C PHE A 281 -6.17 2.80 23.93
N THR A 282 -6.84 3.47 22.99
CA THR A 282 -8.20 3.09 22.57
C THR A 282 -8.21 2.56 21.14
N TRP A 283 -9.38 2.08 20.70
CA TRP A 283 -9.65 1.61 19.34
C TRP A 283 -10.53 2.61 18.58
N ASN A 284 -10.30 3.91 18.80
CA ASN A 284 -11.07 4.96 18.15
C ASN A 284 -10.63 5.12 16.69
N THR A 285 -11.59 5.09 15.77
CA THR A 285 -11.42 5.16 14.31
C THR A 285 -11.73 6.55 13.73
N GLY A 286 -12.14 7.55 14.53
CA GLY A 286 -12.31 8.94 14.09
C GLY A 286 -13.75 9.41 13.88
N ARG A 287 -14.74 8.50 13.79
CA ARG A 287 -16.17 8.82 13.84
C ARG A 287 -16.76 8.49 15.20
N ASP A 288 -17.63 9.36 15.71
CA ASP A 288 -18.52 8.99 16.80
C ASP A 288 -19.49 7.91 16.30
N LYS A 289 -19.57 6.79 17.01
CA LYS A 289 -20.52 5.70 16.68
C LYS A 289 -21.96 6.20 16.55
N GLU A 290 -22.30 7.27 17.26
CA GLU A 290 -23.64 7.88 17.26
C GLU A 290 -24.01 8.53 15.91
N GLU A 291 -23.05 9.12 15.17
CA GLU A 291 -23.33 9.70 13.85
C GLU A 291 -23.62 8.61 12.80
N LEU A 292 -22.94 7.46 12.88
CA LEU A 292 -23.19 6.30 12.03
C LEU A 292 -24.55 5.65 12.32
N GLU A 293 -24.96 5.61 13.60
CA GLU A 293 -26.27 5.10 14.01
C GLU A 293 -27.41 6.06 13.60
N GLN A 294 -27.20 7.37 13.61
CA GLN A 294 -28.18 8.35 13.11
C GLN A 294 -28.37 8.29 11.59
N MET A 295 -27.29 8.18 10.81
CA MET A 295 -27.38 8.07 9.34
C MET A 295 -27.98 6.75 8.86
N ALA A 296 -27.92 5.68 9.68
CA ALA A 296 -28.55 4.40 9.38
C ALA A 296 -30.04 4.34 9.79
N SER A 297 -30.53 5.36 10.51
CA SER A 297 -31.91 5.46 10.99
C SER A 297 -32.82 6.39 10.17
N ASP A 298 -32.24 7.11 9.19
CA ASP A 298 -32.92 7.97 8.21
C ASP A 298 -32.96 7.32 6.81
#